data_AF-A0AA43HWH0-F1
#
_entry.id   AF-A0AA43HWH0-F1
#
_cell.length_a   1.000
_cell.length_b   1.000
_cell.length_c   1.000
_cell.angle_alpha   90.00
_cell.angle_beta   90.00
_cell.angle_gamma   90.00
#
_symmetry.space_group_name_H-M   'P 1'
#
loop_
_entity.id
_entity.type
_entity.pdbx_description
1 polymer ?
#
loop_
_entity_poly.entity_id
_entity_poly.type
_entity_poly.pdbx_seq_one_letter_code
_entity_poly.pdbx_strand_id
1 'polypeptide(L)'
;MKAVYKMKSYLSIRYVQLTVNNQNKYNDETCKKCEVLVKIISRKDAKAQSKILVTLVRFLLKTKNIELIINMLNVIVSDEIKKACPEFSGAAILAKVKNSLYNEGLWKQIDALVKEYKAGHAIEDIKNNRAIAATRTAYKRLGKDPNRYRPSSEALCRRIVRGLPLYQIDTLVDMINLVSIRTGYSIGGFDVDKIEGDTLTLGVGMADEPYDAIGRGILNIEGLPVYRDDSGGIGTPTSDHERTKIGIETTNFLAIINGYSGKDGLLEAVEYMQNLLREYADSDGGQIIYFQ
;
A
#
# COMPACT_ATOMS: atom_id res chain seq x y z
N MET A 1 37.04 -0.07 9.47
CA MET A 1 36.75 1.37 9.70
C MET A 1 37.06 2.32 8.51
N LYS A 2 37.80 1.92 7.45
CA LYS A 2 38.09 2.78 6.28
C LYS A 2 37.11 2.66 5.08
N ALA A 3 36.17 1.71 5.10
CA ALA A 3 35.21 1.52 3.99
C ALA A 3 33.91 2.35 4.12
N VAL A 4 33.51 2.70 5.35
CA VAL A 4 32.22 3.40 5.63
C VAL A 4 32.27 4.89 5.23
N TYR A 5 33.45 5.49 5.13
CA TYR A 5 33.61 6.90 4.75
C TYR A 5 33.59 7.15 3.24
N LYS A 6 33.88 6.15 2.40
CA LYS A 6 33.90 6.31 0.93
C LYS A 6 32.51 6.21 0.29
N MET A 7 31.55 5.60 0.98
CA MET A 7 30.20 5.36 0.45
C MET A 7 29.25 6.54 0.71
N LYS A 8 29.46 7.29 1.81
CA LYS A 8 28.67 8.49 2.13
C LYS A 8 28.96 9.69 1.22
N SER A 9 30.15 9.78 0.62
CA SER A 9 30.48 10.86 -0.33
C SER A 9 29.92 10.62 -1.74
N TYR A 10 29.70 9.35 -2.13
CA TYR A 10 29.19 9.02 -3.47
C TYR A 10 27.67 9.20 -3.59
N LEU A 11 26.90 8.84 -2.54
CA LEU A 11 25.45 9.06 -2.55
C LEU A 11 25.07 10.54 -2.52
N SER A 12 25.81 11.38 -1.79
CA SER A 12 25.48 12.81 -1.69
C SER A 12 25.78 13.60 -2.96
N ILE A 13 26.80 13.20 -3.74
CA ILE A 13 27.19 13.90 -4.98
C ILE A 13 26.26 13.52 -6.14
N ARG A 14 25.87 12.25 -6.25
CA ARG A 14 24.95 11.79 -7.30
C ARG A 14 23.55 12.38 -7.12
N TYR A 15 23.07 12.50 -5.88
CA TYR A 15 21.79 13.14 -5.58
C TYR A 15 21.79 14.62 -5.95
N VAL A 16 22.85 15.36 -5.61
CA VAL A 16 22.97 16.78 -5.94
C VAL A 16 23.08 16.99 -7.46
N GLN A 17 23.78 16.13 -8.19
CA GLN A 17 23.85 16.21 -9.66
C GLN A 17 22.52 15.91 -10.35
N LEU A 18 21.72 14.98 -9.83
CA LEU A 18 20.38 14.69 -10.35
C LEU A 18 19.41 15.86 -10.14
N THR A 19 19.51 16.57 -9.01
CA THR A 19 18.70 17.77 -8.75
C THR A 19 19.09 18.94 -9.66
N VAL A 20 20.37 19.06 -10.03
CA VAL A 20 20.87 20.13 -10.92
C VAL A 20 20.52 19.86 -12.39
N ASN A 21 20.49 18.60 -12.84
CA ASN A 21 20.14 18.28 -14.23
C ASN A 21 18.64 18.38 -14.55
N ASN A 22 17.77 18.52 -13.55
CA ASN A 22 16.32 18.72 -13.70
C ASN A 22 15.91 20.21 -13.64
N GLN A 23 16.78 21.09 -14.14
CA GLN A 23 16.66 22.55 -14.10
C GLN A 23 15.38 23.14 -14.72
N ASN A 24 14.56 22.36 -15.43
CA ASN A 24 13.35 22.85 -16.11
C ASN A 24 12.04 22.76 -15.29
N LYS A 25 12.07 22.37 -14.01
CA LYS A 25 10.84 22.15 -13.21
C LYS A 25 10.67 22.97 -11.93
N TYR A 26 11.62 23.82 -11.57
CA TYR A 26 11.57 24.57 -10.30
C TYR A 26 11.66 26.07 -10.52
N ASN A 27 10.78 26.80 -9.86
CA ASN A 27 10.65 28.26 -9.92
C ASN A 27 12.00 28.94 -9.59
N ASP A 28 12.23 30.07 -10.25
CA ASP A 28 13.51 30.79 -10.43
C ASP A 28 14.27 31.14 -9.12
N GLU A 29 13.59 31.15 -7.97
CA GLU A 29 14.20 31.45 -6.66
C GLU A 29 14.84 30.22 -5.98
N THR A 30 14.30 29.03 -6.19
CA THR A 30 14.82 27.76 -5.66
C THR A 30 16.07 27.35 -6.43
N CYS A 31 16.09 27.60 -7.74
CA CYS A 31 17.22 27.32 -8.62
C CYS A 31 18.45 28.18 -8.28
N LYS A 32 18.25 29.47 -7.99
CA LYS A 32 19.32 30.40 -7.54
C LYS A 32 19.94 29.99 -6.20
N LYS A 33 19.14 29.48 -5.26
CA LYS A 33 19.64 28.96 -3.96
C LYS A 33 20.47 27.68 -4.13
N CYS A 34 20.11 26.81 -5.07
CA CYS A 34 20.88 25.62 -5.42
C CYS A 34 22.22 25.94 -6.12
N GLU A 35 22.27 26.94 -7.02
CA GLU A 35 23.53 27.36 -7.68
C GLU A 35 24.57 27.92 -6.70
N VAL A 36 24.13 28.73 -5.72
CA VAL A 36 25.00 29.23 -4.65
C VAL A 36 25.57 28.05 -3.84
N LEU A 37 24.75 27.02 -3.62
CA LEU A 37 25.12 25.83 -2.87
C LEU A 37 26.18 24.98 -3.58
N VAL A 38 26.03 24.77 -4.90
CA VAL A 38 27.01 24.04 -5.73
C VAL A 38 28.35 24.77 -5.74
N LYS A 39 28.35 26.11 -5.83
CA LYS A 39 29.58 26.94 -5.74
C LYS A 39 30.29 26.85 -4.39
N ILE A 40 29.54 26.68 -3.29
CA ILE A 40 30.10 26.52 -1.93
C ILE A 40 30.73 25.13 -1.76
N ILE A 41 30.08 24.08 -2.27
CA ILE A 41 30.58 22.69 -2.22
C ILE A 41 31.87 22.53 -3.05
N SER A 42 32.02 23.31 -4.13
CA SER A 42 33.14 23.21 -5.08
C SER A 42 34.46 23.83 -4.58
N ARG A 43 34.48 24.49 -3.41
CA ARG A 43 35.70 25.05 -2.82
C ARG A 43 36.43 23.99 -1.98
N LYS A 44 37.74 23.84 -2.23
CA LYS A 44 38.66 22.75 -1.80
C LYS A 44 38.95 22.65 -0.28
N ASP A 45 37.98 22.87 0.60
CA ASP A 45 38.22 22.73 2.05
C ASP A 45 37.30 21.68 2.70
N ALA A 46 37.88 20.50 2.97
CA ALA A 46 37.19 19.31 3.47
C ALA A 46 36.57 19.50 4.87
N LYS A 47 37.10 20.39 5.71
CA LYS A 47 36.53 20.66 7.06
C LYS A 47 35.30 21.56 7.00
N ALA A 48 35.27 22.52 6.07
CA ALA A 48 34.10 23.36 5.82
C ALA A 48 32.95 22.57 5.15
N GLN A 49 33.29 21.65 4.23
CA GLN A 49 32.30 20.78 3.57
C GLN A 49 31.51 19.91 4.56
N SER A 50 32.13 19.40 5.62
CA SER A 50 31.45 18.54 6.60
C SER A 50 30.40 19.30 7.44
N LYS A 51 30.70 20.53 7.89
CA LYS A 51 29.76 21.35 8.66
C LYS A 51 28.61 21.86 7.80
N ILE A 52 28.87 22.19 6.54
CA ILE A 52 27.85 22.64 5.59
C ILE A 52 26.95 21.47 5.22
N LEU A 53 27.49 20.29 4.93
CA LEU A 53 26.70 19.09 4.63
C LEU A 53 25.82 18.68 5.82
N VAL A 54 26.32 18.73 7.05
CA VAL A 54 25.53 18.43 8.27
C VAL A 54 24.45 19.48 8.49
N THR A 55 24.75 20.75 8.26
CA THR A 55 23.75 21.84 8.34
C THR A 55 22.71 21.72 7.23
N LEU A 56 23.10 21.27 6.03
CA LEU A 56 22.21 21.06 4.89
C LEU A 56 21.30 19.86 5.12
N VAL A 57 21.83 18.74 5.60
CA VAL A 57 21.04 17.57 6.00
C VAL A 57 20.07 17.97 7.11
N ARG A 58 20.53 18.73 8.13
CA ARG A 58 19.63 19.26 9.17
C ARG A 58 18.61 20.25 8.63
N PHE A 59 18.93 21.05 7.62
CA PHE A 59 18.01 21.99 6.99
C PHE A 59 16.98 21.25 6.15
N LEU A 60 17.38 20.30 5.30
CA LEU A 60 16.49 19.41 4.53
C LEU A 60 15.59 18.57 5.45
N LEU A 61 16.12 18.09 6.58
CA LEU A 61 15.36 17.41 7.63
C LEU A 61 14.41 18.37 8.38
N LYS A 62 14.80 19.65 8.58
CA LYS A 62 13.97 20.68 9.24
C LYS A 62 12.91 21.29 8.35
N THR A 63 13.15 21.40 7.04
CA THR A 63 12.22 22.03 6.11
C THR A 63 11.02 21.16 5.81
N LYS A 64 10.93 19.92 6.33
CA LYS A 64 9.81 19.01 6.08
C LYS A 64 9.36 19.10 4.62
N ASN A 65 10.30 19.01 3.68
CA ASN A 65 9.95 18.62 2.32
C ASN A 65 9.64 17.13 2.36
N ILE A 66 8.52 16.82 3.00
CA ILE A 66 7.84 15.53 3.00
C ILE A 66 7.53 15.14 1.54
N GLU A 67 7.47 16.09 0.62
CA GLU A 67 7.36 15.84 -0.82
C GLU A 67 8.50 15.00 -1.43
N LEU A 68 9.70 14.95 -0.84
CA LEU A 68 10.80 14.15 -1.41
C LEU A 68 10.93 12.73 -0.86
N ILE A 69 10.22 12.39 0.24
CA ILE A 69 10.19 11.00 0.77
C ILE A 69 9.06 10.19 0.12
N ILE A 70 8.08 10.85 -0.52
CA ILE A 70 6.93 10.22 -1.19
C ILE A 70 7.32 9.34 -2.40
N ASN A 71 8.60 9.28 -2.78
CA ASN A 71 9.03 8.68 -4.05
C ASN A 71 9.71 7.30 -3.98
N MET A 72 9.51 6.50 -2.92
CA MET A 72 10.28 5.23 -2.81
C MET A 72 9.53 3.99 -2.35
N LEU A 73 8.20 3.96 -2.21
CA LEU A 73 7.55 2.64 -2.05
C LEU A 73 7.69 1.85 -3.34
N ASN A 74 8.57 0.87 -3.33
CA ASN A 74 8.79 -0.05 -4.42
C ASN A 74 8.01 -1.34 -4.16
N VAL A 75 7.18 -1.78 -5.12
CA VAL A 75 6.43 -3.04 -4.97
C VAL A 75 6.95 -4.04 -5.99
N ILE A 76 7.51 -5.14 -5.49
CA ILE A 76 8.09 -6.22 -6.29
C ILE A 76 7.15 -7.42 -6.26
N VAL A 77 6.86 -7.98 -7.44
CA VAL A 77 6.15 -9.25 -7.56
C VAL A 77 7.18 -10.36 -7.82
N SER A 78 7.22 -11.35 -6.92
CA SER A 78 8.11 -12.51 -7.02
C SER A 78 7.84 -13.37 -8.25
N ASP A 79 8.83 -14.14 -8.68
CA ASP A 79 8.71 -15.05 -9.83
C ASP A 79 7.70 -16.17 -9.55
N GLU A 80 7.56 -16.60 -8.30
CA GLU A 80 6.57 -17.59 -7.87
C GLU A 80 5.15 -17.09 -8.11
N ILE A 81 4.88 -15.83 -7.78
CA ILE A 81 3.56 -15.21 -8.02
C ILE A 81 3.33 -15.03 -9.52
N LYS A 82 4.34 -14.54 -10.26
CA LYS A 82 4.25 -14.41 -11.73
C LYS A 82 4.02 -15.74 -12.42
N LYS A 83 4.63 -16.82 -11.93
CA LYS A 83 4.42 -18.17 -12.47
C LYS A 83 3.02 -18.70 -12.14
N ALA A 84 2.53 -18.45 -10.92
CA ALA A 84 1.21 -18.90 -10.50
C ALA A 84 0.07 -18.07 -11.13
N CYS A 85 0.29 -16.79 -11.41
CA CYS A 85 -0.69 -15.88 -12.00
C CYS A 85 0.03 -14.86 -12.91
N PRO A 86 0.38 -15.26 -14.16
CA PRO A 86 1.05 -14.38 -15.12
C PRO A 86 0.28 -13.11 -15.46
N GLU A 87 -1.04 -13.16 -15.31
CA GLU A 87 -1.96 -12.05 -15.54
C GLU A 87 -2.04 -11.07 -14.37
N PHE A 88 -1.40 -11.34 -13.23
CA PHE A 88 -1.49 -10.50 -12.04
C PHE A 88 -1.17 -9.02 -12.37
N SER A 89 -1.98 -8.13 -11.82
CA SER A 89 -1.72 -6.69 -11.84
C SER A 89 -2.19 -6.09 -10.52
N GLY A 90 -1.30 -5.41 -9.80
CA GLY A 90 -1.61 -4.75 -8.54
C GLY A 90 -1.68 -3.24 -8.69
N ALA A 91 -2.41 -2.60 -7.78
CA ALA A 91 -2.40 -1.16 -7.62
C ALA A 91 -2.21 -0.81 -6.14
N ALA A 92 -1.22 0.03 -5.86
CA ALA A 92 -0.96 0.60 -4.55
C ALA A 92 -1.42 2.06 -4.56
N ILE A 93 -2.19 2.48 -3.56
CA ILE A 93 -2.64 3.86 -3.40
C ILE A 93 -2.06 4.39 -2.10
N LEU A 94 -1.12 5.33 -2.20
CA LEU A 94 -0.51 6.00 -1.05
C LEU A 94 -1.18 7.35 -0.86
N ALA A 95 -1.79 7.56 0.30
CA ALA A 95 -2.55 8.76 0.58
C ALA A 95 -2.22 9.35 1.94
N LYS A 96 -2.20 10.68 2.01
CA LYS A 96 -2.41 11.39 3.27
C LYS A 96 -3.89 11.39 3.59
N VAL A 97 -4.24 11.05 4.82
CA VAL A 97 -5.64 10.86 5.25
C VAL A 97 -5.86 11.35 6.67
N LYS A 98 -7.14 11.56 7.00
CA LYS A 98 -7.65 11.68 8.35
C LYS A 98 -8.64 10.54 8.61
N ASN A 99 -8.32 9.68 9.58
CA ASN A 99 -9.23 8.61 9.98
C ASN A 99 -10.25 9.11 11.03
N SER A 100 -11.40 8.42 11.11
CA SER A 100 -12.40 8.63 12.15
C SER A 100 -13.05 7.30 12.53
N LEU A 101 -13.56 7.19 13.77
CA LEU A 101 -14.20 5.95 14.25
C LEU A 101 -15.48 5.60 13.48
N TYR A 102 -16.09 6.60 12.82
CA TYR A 102 -17.35 6.43 12.11
C TYR A 102 -17.59 7.60 11.16
N ASN A 103 -18.09 7.29 9.96
CA ASN A 103 -18.57 8.28 9.01
C ASN A 103 -19.99 7.90 8.55
N GLU A 104 -20.97 8.77 8.86
CA GLU A 104 -22.38 8.50 8.57
C GLU A 104 -22.68 8.44 7.05
N GLY A 105 -22.02 9.27 6.25
CA GLY A 105 -22.18 9.29 4.79
C GLY A 105 -21.70 7.98 4.17
N LEU A 106 -20.52 7.52 4.58
CA LEU A 106 -19.97 6.24 4.17
C LEU A 106 -20.89 5.07 4.55
N TRP A 107 -21.41 5.06 5.78
CA TRP A 107 -22.29 3.97 6.23
C TRP A 107 -23.64 3.97 5.52
N LYS A 108 -24.16 5.12 5.11
CA LYS A 108 -25.33 5.17 4.20
C LYS A 108 -25.03 4.49 2.86
N GLN A 109 -23.83 4.68 2.29
CA GLN A 109 -23.43 3.97 1.07
C GLN A 109 -23.27 2.47 1.29
N ILE A 110 -22.63 2.07 2.40
CA ILE A 110 -22.46 0.66 2.77
C ILE A 110 -23.82 -0.02 2.94
N ASP A 111 -24.75 0.57 3.68
CA ASP A 111 -26.08 0.01 3.90
C ASP A 111 -26.87 -0.13 2.58
N ALA A 112 -26.75 0.84 1.68
CA ALA A 112 -27.36 0.77 0.36
C ALA A 112 -26.77 -0.40 -0.46
N LEU A 113 -25.44 -0.53 -0.50
CA LEU A 113 -24.77 -1.64 -1.17
C LEU A 113 -25.15 -2.98 -0.54
N VAL A 114 -25.21 -3.10 0.79
CA VAL A 114 -25.57 -4.34 1.48
C VAL A 114 -26.96 -4.80 1.07
N LYS A 115 -27.93 -3.88 1.00
CA LYS A 115 -29.31 -4.17 0.56
C LYS A 115 -29.34 -4.61 -0.91
N GLU A 116 -28.68 -3.87 -1.79
CA GLU A 116 -28.54 -4.18 -3.22
C GLU A 116 -27.91 -5.56 -3.42
N TYR A 117 -26.77 -5.81 -2.78
CA TYR A 117 -25.99 -7.03 -2.92
C TYR A 117 -26.77 -8.24 -2.43
N LYS A 118 -27.43 -8.15 -1.26
CA LYS A 118 -28.25 -9.23 -0.70
C LYS A 118 -29.45 -9.57 -1.59
N ALA A 119 -30.05 -8.58 -2.24
CA ALA A 119 -31.18 -8.80 -3.14
C ALA A 119 -30.77 -9.45 -4.47
N GLY A 120 -29.55 -9.17 -4.95
CA GLY A 120 -29.07 -9.59 -6.27
C GLY A 120 -28.19 -10.85 -6.32
N HIS A 121 -27.78 -11.43 -5.19
CA HIS A 121 -26.81 -12.53 -5.19
C HIS A 121 -27.23 -13.71 -4.31
N ALA A 122 -27.08 -14.92 -4.84
CA ALA A 122 -27.10 -16.15 -4.05
C ALA A 122 -25.69 -16.47 -3.51
N ILE A 123 -25.62 -17.30 -2.47
CA ILE A 123 -24.35 -17.60 -1.79
C ILE A 123 -23.41 -18.44 -2.65
N GLU A 124 -23.96 -19.20 -3.59
CA GLU A 124 -23.26 -20.02 -4.58
C GLU A 124 -22.58 -19.17 -5.66
N ASP A 125 -23.10 -17.96 -5.92
CA ASP A 125 -22.65 -17.09 -7.01
C ASP A 125 -21.46 -16.21 -6.62
N ILE A 126 -21.24 -15.99 -5.33
CA ILE A 126 -20.16 -15.11 -4.83
C ILE A 126 -18.79 -15.56 -5.36
N LYS A 127 -18.55 -16.88 -5.43
CA LYS A 127 -17.29 -17.43 -5.93
C LYS A 127 -17.10 -17.23 -7.45
N ASN A 128 -18.16 -16.87 -8.17
CA ASN A 128 -18.15 -16.63 -9.61
C ASN A 128 -17.83 -15.17 -9.96
N ASN A 129 -17.85 -14.25 -8.98
CA ASN A 129 -17.28 -12.92 -9.19
C ASN A 129 -15.85 -13.06 -9.70
N ARG A 130 -15.52 -12.35 -10.78
CA ARG A 130 -14.25 -12.50 -11.51
C ARG A 130 -13.01 -12.33 -10.61
N ALA A 131 -12.98 -11.29 -9.78
CA ALA A 131 -11.84 -11.01 -8.90
C ALA A 131 -11.71 -12.06 -7.77
N ILE A 132 -12.85 -12.49 -7.21
CA ILE A 132 -12.89 -13.56 -6.21
C ILE A 132 -12.42 -14.88 -6.82
N ALA A 133 -12.97 -15.26 -7.97
CA ALA A 133 -12.62 -16.49 -8.68
C ALA A 133 -11.13 -16.56 -9.03
N ALA A 134 -10.55 -15.43 -9.46
CA ALA A 134 -9.14 -15.32 -9.78
C ALA A 134 -8.26 -15.49 -8.53
N THR A 135 -8.60 -14.82 -7.42
CA THR A 135 -7.88 -14.98 -6.15
C THR A 135 -7.94 -16.43 -5.65
N ARG A 136 -9.11 -17.07 -5.72
CA ARG A 136 -9.27 -18.50 -5.38
C ARG A 136 -8.42 -19.41 -6.27
N THR A 137 -8.27 -19.06 -7.55
CA THR A 137 -7.44 -19.81 -8.50
C THR A 137 -5.95 -19.65 -8.18
N ALA A 138 -5.50 -18.43 -7.86
CA ALA A 138 -4.14 -18.18 -7.40
C ALA A 138 -3.82 -18.99 -6.15
N TYR A 139 -4.72 -19.03 -5.16
CA TYR A 139 -4.56 -19.83 -3.94
C TYR A 139 -4.35 -21.31 -4.27
N LYS A 140 -5.20 -21.89 -5.13
CA LYS A 140 -5.07 -23.30 -5.54
C LYS A 140 -3.75 -23.58 -6.24
N ARG A 141 -3.31 -22.70 -7.15
CA ARG A 141 -2.04 -22.84 -7.88
C ARG A 141 -0.83 -22.77 -6.95
N LEU A 142 -0.94 -22.04 -5.84
CA LEU A 142 0.06 -21.93 -4.79
C LEU A 142 -0.07 -22.99 -3.69
N GLY A 143 -1.00 -23.95 -3.84
CA GLY A 143 -1.18 -25.06 -2.90
C GLY A 143 -2.09 -24.77 -1.71
N LYS A 144 -2.74 -23.59 -1.63
CA LYS A 144 -3.71 -23.28 -0.57
C LYS A 144 -5.13 -23.67 -0.98
N ASP A 145 -5.87 -24.29 -0.06
CA ASP A 145 -7.31 -24.55 -0.25
C ASP A 145 -8.15 -23.28 0.00
N PRO A 146 -8.77 -22.68 -1.04
CA PRO A 146 -9.58 -21.48 -0.89
C PRO A 146 -10.93 -21.70 -0.19
N ASN A 147 -11.34 -22.95 0.05
CA ASN A 147 -12.55 -23.23 0.85
C ASN A 147 -12.30 -23.08 2.35
N ARG A 148 -11.07 -23.39 2.78
CA ARG A 148 -10.57 -23.20 4.16
C ARG A 148 -10.03 -21.79 4.37
N TYR A 149 -9.27 -21.25 3.41
CA TYR A 149 -8.69 -19.90 3.46
C TYR A 149 -9.36 -19.02 2.41
N ARG A 150 -10.31 -18.20 2.85
CA ARG A 150 -11.10 -17.37 1.92
C ARG A 150 -10.43 -16.01 1.71
N PRO A 151 -10.48 -15.46 0.48
CA PRO A 151 -10.22 -14.04 0.27
C PRO A 151 -11.14 -13.17 1.13
N SER A 152 -10.66 -12.01 1.58
CA SER A 152 -11.41 -11.11 2.46
C SER A 152 -12.72 -10.63 1.82
N SER A 153 -12.67 -10.27 0.52
CA SER A 153 -13.86 -9.89 -0.26
C SER A 153 -14.91 -11.00 -0.31
N GLU A 154 -14.51 -12.25 -0.53
CA GLU A 154 -15.43 -13.41 -0.50
C GLU A 154 -16.08 -13.55 0.89
N ALA A 155 -15.30 -13.40 1.97
CA ALA A 155 -15.81 -13.52 3.33
C ALA A 155 -16.86 -12.43 3.65
N LEU A 156 -16.63 -11.19 3.21
CA LEU A 156 -17.56 -10.06 3.37
C LEU A 156 -18.87 -10.29 2.60
N CYS A 157 -18.78 -10.63 1.31
CA CYS A 157 -19.96 -10.90 0.48
C CYS A 157 -20.81 -12.04 1.03
N ARG A 158 -20.19 -13.12 1.53
CA ARG A 158 -20.90 -14.25 2.15
C ARG A 158 -21.61 -13.82 3.44
N ARG A 159 -21.02 -12.90 4.19
CA ARG A 159 -21.61 -12.35 5.42
C ARG A 159 -22.92 -11.60 5.11
N ILE A 160 -22.90 -10.77 4.06
CA ILE A 160 -24.08 -10.03 3.58
C ILE A 160 -25.22 -10.96 3.17
N VAL A 161 -24.94 -11.95 2.30
CA VAL A 161 -25.98 -12.87 1.81
C VAL A 161 -26.56 -13.72 2.95
N ARG A 162 -25.76 -14.04 3.98
CA ARG A 162 -26.23 -14.73 5.20
C ARG A 162 -27.03 -13.84 6.16
N GLY A 163 -27.17 -12.55 5.87
CA GLY A 163 -27.84 -11.59 6.76
C GLY A 163 -27.07 -11.31 8.05
N LEU A 164 -25.76 -11.55 8.07
CA LEU A 164 -24.91 -11.21 9.20
C LEU A 164 -24.44 -9.75 9.07
N PRO A 165 -24.43 -8.97 10.15
CA PRO A 165 -24.00 -7.57 10.10
C PRO A 165 -22.52 -7.46 9.75
N LEU A 166 -22.15 -6.49 8.92
CA LEU A 166 -20.75 -6.14 8.70
C LEU A 166 -20.17 -5.53 9.99
N TYR A 167 -18.85 -5.66 10.15
CA TYR A 167 -18.16 -5.00 11.25
C TYR A 167 -18.00 -3.51 10.90
N GLN A 168 -18.27 -2.63 11.86
CA GLN A 168 -17.89 -1.24 11.82
C GLN A 168 -16.59 -1.08 12.61
N ILE A 169 -15.53 -0.66 11.93
CA ILE A 169 -14.18 -0.60 12.52
C ILE A 169 -13.75 0.86 12.64
N ASP A 170 -13.45 1.48 11.51
CA ASP A 170 -13.13 2.89 11.35
C ASP A 170 -13.34 3.26 9.88
N THR A 171 -13.26 4.55 9.57
CA THR A 171 -13.60 5.06 8.24
C THR A 171 -12.72 4.47 7.14
N LEU A 172 -11.42 4.31 7.39
CA LEU A 172 -10.49 3.76 6.39
C LEU A 172 -10.77 2.28 6.11
N VAL A 173 -10.95 1.47 7.15
CA VAL A 173 -11.28 0.04 7.02
C VAL A 173 -12.66 -0.15 6.38
N ASP A 174 -13.64 0.67 6.75
CA ASP A 174 -14.99 0.59 6.21
C ASP A 174 -15.03 0.95 4.72
N MET A 175 -14.22 1.92 4.26
CA MET A 175 -14.05 2.23 2.83
C MET A 175 -13.41 1.07 2.07
N ILE A 176 -12.36 0.45 2.61
CA ILE A 176 -11.75 -0.74 2.03
C ILE A 176 -12.80 -1.84 1.84
N ASN A 177 -13.58 -2.11 2.88
CA ASN A 177 -14.63 -3.11 2.82
C ASN A 177 -15.68 -2.78 1.75
N LEU A 178 -16.08 -1.51 1.63
CA LEU A 178 -17.02 -1.04 0.61
C LEU A 178 -16.51 -1.34 -0.82
N VAL A 179 -15.27 -0.97 -1.13
CA VAL A 179 -14.66 -1.24 -2.44
C VAL A 179 -14.52 -2.74 -2.68
N SER A 180 -14.08 -3.49 -1.66
CA SER A 180 -13.93 -4.95 -1.75
C SER A 180 -15.25 -5.68 -2.02
N ILE A 181 -16.36 -5.26 -1.40
CA ILE A 181 -17.68 -5.85 -1.64
C ILE A 181 -18.18 -5.51 -3.05
N ARG A 182 -18.05 -4.25 -3.48
CA ARG A 182 -18.53 -3.79 -4.79
C ARG A 182 -17.78 -4.46 -5.94
N THR A 183 -16.47 -4.63 -5.80
CA THR A 183 -15.60 -5.09 -6.91
C THR A 183 -15.28 -6.58 -6.83
N GLY A 184 -15.24 -7.16 -5.63
CA GLY A 184 -14.73 -8.50 -5.36
C GLY A 184 -13.21 -8.56 -5.19
N TYR A 185 -12.47 -7.46 -5.37
CA TYR A 185 -11.04 -7.44 -5.10
C TYR A 185 -10.76 -7.56 -3.60
N SER A 186 -9.80 -8.40 -3.23
CA SER A 186 -9.23 -8.37 -1.89
C SER A 186 -8.25 -7.21 -1.79
N ILE A 187 -8.48 -6.33 -0.82
CA ILE A 187 -7.73 -5.10 -0.63
C ILE A 187 -7.08 -5.16 0.75
N GLY A 188 -5.76 -4.97 0.81
CA GLY A 188 -5.02 -4.82 2.05
C GLY A 188 -4.91 -3.35 2.42
N GLY A 189 -5.00 -3.03 3.71
CA GLY A 189 -4.93 -1.67 4.22
C GLY A 189 -3.87 -1.53 5.30
N PHE A 190 -2.93 -0.60 5.11
CA PHE A 190 -1.75 -0.50 5.96
C PHE A 190 -1.49 0.94 6.42
N ASP A 191 -1.00 1.04 7.64
CA ASP A 191 -0.35 2.25 8.13
C ASP A 191 1.11 2.27 7.64
N VAL A 192 1.42 3.17 6.72
CA VAL A 192 2.76 3.27 6.11
C VAL A 192 3.81 3.60 7.16
N ASP A 193 3.45 4.33 8.21
CA ASP A 193 4.41 4.69 9.27
C ASP A 193 4.82 3.48 10.12
N LYS A 194 4.15 2.33 9.95
CA LYS A 194 4.46 1.05 10.61
C LYS A 194 5.18 0.04 9.70
N ILE A 195 5.37 0.37 8.42
CA ILE A 195 6.10 -0.46 7.44
C ILE A 195 7.60 -0.21 7.58
N GLU A 196 8.39 -1.29 7.62
CA GLU A 196 9.85 -1.22 7.72
C GLU A 196 10.51 -1.34 6.34
N GLY A 197 11.29 -0.31 5.97
CA GLY A 197 11.97 -0.25 4.68
C GLY A 197 11.18 0.52 3.62
N ASP A 198 11.65 0.45 2.38
CA ASP A 198 11.04 1.14 1.22
C ASP A 198 10.47 0.17 0.18
N THR A 199 10.64 -1.14 0.38
CA THR A 199 10.28 -2.15 -0.60
C THR A 199 9.28 -3.15 0.00
N LEU A 200 8.18 -3.37 -0.71
CA LEU A 200 7.25 -4.47 -0.45
C LEU A 200 7.44 -5.56 -1.50
N THR A 201 7.59 -6.80 -1.05
CA THR A 201 7.65 -7.96 -1.94
C THR A 201 6.41 -8.81 -1.80
N LEU A 202 5.63 -8.96 -2.87
CA LEU A 202 4.57 -9.95 -2.99
C LEU A 202 5.19 -11.31 -3.30
N GLY A 203 5.25 -12.15 -2.28
CA GLY A 203 5.77 -13.52 -2.33
C GLY A 203 4.73 -14.56 -1.92
N VAL A 204 5.19 -15.77 -1.67
CA VAL A 204 4.39 -16.89 -1.16
C VAL A 204 4.80 -17.18 0.27
N GLY A 205 3.84 -17.43 1.16
CA GLY A 205 4.07 -17.80 2.56
C GLY A 205 4.81 -19.13 2.66
N MET A 206 5.79 -19.19 3.56
CA MET A 206 6.57 -20.39 3.82
C MET A 206 5.90 -21.27 4.88
N ALA A 207 6.29 -22.54 4.93
CA ALA A 207 5.91 -23.43 6.03
C ALA A 207 6.39 -22.83 7.37
N ASP A 208 5.54 -22.89 8.38
CA ASP A 208 5.81 -22.41 9.75
C ASP A 208 6.21 -20.94 9.87
N GLU A 209 5.98 -20.13 8.83
CA GLU A 209 6.24 -18.69 8.88
C GLU A 209 5.30 -18.02 9.90
N PRO A 210 5.83 -17.34 10.94
CA PRO A 210 5.00 -16.66 11.92
C PRO A 210 4.20 -15.52 11.29
N TYR A 211 2.89 -15.50 11.53
CA TYR A 211 2.02 -14.45 11.03
C TYR A 211 0.85 -14.23 11.99
N ASP A 212 0.78 -13.05 12.60
CA ASP A 212 -0.29 -12.69 13.53
C ASP A 212 -1.38 -11.89 12.80
N ALA A 213 -2.44 -12.61 12.41
CA ALA A 213 -3.51 -12.08 11.58
C ALA A 213 -4.54 -11.31 12.42
N ILE A 214 -4.98 -10.17 11.90
CA ILE A 214 -5.90 -9.27 12.59
C ILE A 214 -7.17 -10.00 13.03
N GLY A 215 -7.42 -10.00 14.34
CA GLY A 215 -8.60 -10.63 14.94
C GLY A 215 -8.68 -12.16 14.80
N ARG A 216 -7.59 -12.83 14.39
CA ARG A 216 -7.52 -14.27 14.19
C ARG A 216 -6.38 -14.95 14.94
N GLY A 217 -5.42 -14.18 15.46
CA GLY A 217 -4.20 -14.71 16.05
C GLY A 217 -3.30 -15.34 14.99
N ILE A 218 -2.53 -16.35 15.39
CA ILE A 218 -1.56 -17.01 14.52
C ILE A 218 -2.27 -17.69 13.33
N LEU A 219 -1.92 -17.26 12.11
CA LEU A 219 -2.45 -17.78 10.87
C LEU A 219 -1.38 -18.57 10.11
N ASN A 220 -1.68 -19.81 9.72
CA ASN A 220 -0.83 -20.51 8.76
C ASN A 220 -0.95 -19.85 7.38
N ILE A 221 0.12 -19.18 6.95
CA ILE A 221 0.22 -18.52 5.64
C ILE A 221 0.94 -19.33 4.57
N GLU A 222 1.40 -20.55 4.85
CA GLU A 222 2.06 -21.44 3.87
C GLU A 222 1.22 -21.54 2.60
N GLY A 223 1.81 -21.20 1.44
CA GLY A 223 1.11 -21.23 0.14
C GLY A 223 0.11 -20.09 -0.10
N LEU A 224 -0.03 -19.12 0.82
CA LEU A 224 -0.77 -17.88 0.56
C LEU A 224 0.13 -16.83 -0.10
N PRO A 225 -0.40 -16.01 -1.02
CA PRO A 225 0.25 -14.75 -1.34
C PRO A 225 0.39 -13.86 -0.11
N VAL A 226 1.55 -13.25 0.07
CA VAL A 226 1.85 -12.39 1.21
C VAL A 226 2.77 -11.25 0.78
N TYR A 227 2.39 -10.03 1.15
CA TYR A 227 3.28 -8.88 1.06
C TYR A 227 4.21 -8.87 2.27
N ARG A 228 5.50 -8.63 2.01
CA ARG A 228 6.52 -8.51 3.06
C ARG A 228 7.27 -7.20 2.93
N ASP A 229 7.58 -6.62 4.08
CA ASP A 229 8.55 -5.54 4.22
C ASP A 229 9.89 -6.10 4.78
N ASP A 230 10.80 -5.24 5.24
CA ASP A 230 12.11 -5.67 5.76
C ASP A 230 12.00 -6.51 7.06
N SER A 231 10.86 -6.44 7.75
CA SER A 231 10.62 -7.08 9.05
C SER A 231 9.88 -8.41 8.90
N GLY A 232 8.98 -8.51 7.92
CA GLY A 232 8.24 -9.74 7.61
C GLY A 232 6.90 -9.50 6.92
N GLY A 233 5.99 -10.46 7.03
CA GLY A 233 4.65 -10.37 6.46
C GLY A 233 3.86 -9.17 7.00
N ILE A 234 3.23 -8.42 6.10
CA ILE A 234 2.33 -7.30 6.44
C ILE A 234 0.87 -7.60 6.08
N GLY A 235 0.64 -8.39 5.03
CA GLY A 235 -0.69 -8.55 4.45
C GLY A 235 -0.82 -9.80 3.58
N THR A 236 -1.98 -10.46 3.64
CA THR A 236 -2.40 -11.50 2.69
C THR A 236 -3.79 -11.15 2.14
N PRO A 237 -4.20 -11.67 0.97
CA PRO A 237 -5.56 -11.44 0.49
C PRO A 237 -6.66 -12.05 1.39
N THR A 238 -6.29 -12.80 2.44
CA THR A 238 -7.21 -13.36 3.44
C THR A 238 -7.31 -12.50 4.70
N SER A 239 -6.20 -11.97 5.19
CA SER A 239 -6.11 -11.16 6.39
C SER A 239 -4.78 -10.42 6.46
N ASP A 240 -4.83 -9.17 6.90
CA ASP A 240 -3.64 -8.36 7.19
C ASP A 240 -3.03 -8.72 8.55
N HIS A 241 -1.78 -8.30 8.76
CA HIS A 241 -1.02 -8.53 9.98
C HIS A 241 -1.29 -7.43 11.01
N GLU A 242 -1.34 -7.79 12.30
CA GLU A 242 -1.52 -6.85 13.43
C GLU A 242 -0.47 -5.71 13.49
N ARG A 243 0.76 -5.93 13.02
CA ARG A 243 1.88 -4.98 13.15
C ARG A 243 1.67 -3.70 12.34
N THR A 244 1.19 -3.85 11.11
CA THR A 244 1.04 -2.75 10.14
C THR A 244 -0.41 -2.29 9.99
N LYS A 245 -1.28 -2.69 10.91
CA LYS A 245 -2.70 -2.36 10.85
C LYS A 245 -2.96 -0.86 10.93
N ILE A 246 -4.02 -0.46 10.25
CA ILE A 246 -4.61 0.87 10.36
C ILE A 246 -5.08 1.09 11.81
N GLY A 247 -4.86 2.31 12.31
CA GLY A 247 -5.42 2.81 13.55
C GLY A 247 -6.13 4.15 13.33
N ILE A 248 -6.73 4.67 14.39
CA ILE A 248 -7.37 5.99 14.37
C ILE A 248 -6.35 7.12 14.13
N GLU A 249 -5.10 6.85 14.50
CA GLU A 249 -3.95 7.73 14.35
C GLU A 249 -3.30 7.68 12.95
N THR A 250 -3.70 6.74 12.09
CA THR A 250 -3.09 6.58 10.77
C THR A 250 -3.31 7.83 9.93
N THR A 251 -2.20 8.43 9.47
CA THR A 251 -2.20 9.60 8.58
C THR A 251 -1.51 9.34 7.25
N ASN A 252 -0.66 8.31 7.17
CA ASN A 252 -0.06 7.80 5.95
C ASN A 252 -0.67 6.45 5.64
N PHE A 253 -1.61 6.42 4.71
CA PHE A 253 -2.38 5.24 4.37
C PHE A 253 -1.88 4.61 3.07
N LEU A 254 -1.82 3.27 3.07
CA LEU A 254 -1.56 2.47 1.88
C LEU A 254 -2.70 1.47 1.68
N ALA A 255 -3.41 1.58 0.57
CA ALA A 255 -4.31 0.53 0.07
C ALA A 255 -3.59 -0.28 -1.03
N ILE A 256 -3.65 -1.60 -0.96
CA ILE A 256 -3.17 -2.48 -2.03
C ILE A 256 -4.32 -3.31 -2.59
N ILE A 257 -4.69 -3.06 -3.84
CA ILE A 257 -5.72 -3.80 -4.58
C ILE A 257 -5.06 -4.96 -5.32
N ASN A 258 -5.48 -6.19 -5.00
CA ASN A 258 -4.89 -7.41 -5.54
C ASN A 258 -5.61 -7.88 -6.82
N GLY A 259 -5.14 -7.46 -7.99
CA GLY A 259 -5.72 -7.83 -9.27
C GLY A 259 -5.22 -9.16 -9.82
N TYR A 260 -5.52 -10.28 -9.15
CA TYR A 260 -5.29 -11.63 -9.70
C TYR A 260 -6.09 -11.89 -10.99
N SER A 261 -7.12 -11.10 -11.27
CA SER A 261 -7.90 -11.14 -12.51
C SER A 261 -7.32 -10.27 -13.64
N GLY A 262 -6.14 -9.69 -13.43
CA GLY A 262 -5.48 -8.75 -14.33
C GLY A 262 -6.02 -7.33 -14.27
N LYS A 263 -5.80 -6.57 -15.35
CA LYS A 263 -6.05 -5.12 -15.40
C LYS A 263 -7.54 -4.76 -15.51
N ASP A 264 -8.36 -5.66 -16.04
CA ASP A 264 -9.79 -5.40 -16.25
C ASP A 264 -10.49 -5.15 -14.92
N GLY A 265 -11.13 -3.99 -14.74
CA GLY A 265 -11.80 -3.60 -13.51
C GLY A 265 -10.87 -3.02 -12.43
N LEU A 266 -9.54 -3.09 -12.61
CA LEU A 266 -8.58 -2.59 -11.61
C LEU A 266 -8.57 -1.07 -11.56
N LEU A 267 -8.65 -0.40 -12.71
CA LEU A 267 -8.70 1.06 -12.78
C LEU A 267 -9.96 1.59 -12.09
N GLU A 268 -11.10 0.98 -12.36
CA GLU A 268 -12.40 1.35 -11.77
C GLU A 268 -12.39 1.16 -10.25
N ALA A 269 -11.74 0.10 -9.74
CA ALA A 269 -11.56 -0.12 -8.31
C ALA A 269 -10.65 0.93 -7.67
N VAL A 270 -9.56 1.32 -8.36
CA VAL A 270 -8.65 2.39 -7.93
C VAL A 270 -9.38 3.72 -7.88
N GLU A 271 -10.06 4.10 -8.96
CA GLU A 271 -10.82 5.35 -9.04
C GLU A 271 -11.91 5.42 -7.96
N TYR A 272 -12.59 4.30 -7.70
CA TYR A 272 -13.59 4.25 -6.64
C TYR A 272 -12.95 4.47 -5.26
N MET A 273 -11.82 3.82 -4.96
CA MET A 273 -11.09 4.05 -3.72
C MET A 273 -10.63 5.50 -3.58
N GLN A 274 -10.06 6.10 -4.64
CA GLN A 274 -9.61 7.50 -4.58
C GLN A 274 -10.77 8.47 -4.33
N ASN A 275 -11.95 8.21 -4.90
CA ASN A 275 -13.14 9.04 -4.67
C ASN A 275 -13.60 8.94 -3.22
N LEU A 276 -13.64 7.73 -2.64
CA LEU A 276 -13.99 7.55 -1.23
C LEU A 276 -12.97 8.25 -0.31
N LEU A 277 -11.67 8.17 -0.63
CA LEU A 277 -10.62 8.88 0.12
C LEU A 277 -10.86 10.39 0.14
N ARG A 278 -11.22 10.98 -1.01
CA ARG A 278 -11.56 12.42 -1.11
C ARG A 278 -12.80 12.78 -0.32
N GLU A 279 -13.83 11.93 -0.37
CA GLU A 279 -15.13 12.23 0.23
C GLU A 279 -15.14 12.02 1.76
N TYR A 280 -14.43 11.00 2.25
CA TYR A 280 -14.60 10.52 3.63
C TYR A 280 -13.33 10.57 4.48
N ALA A 281 -12.16 10.82 3.90
CA ALA A 281 -10.89 10.75 4.62
C ALA A 281 -9.99 12.00 4.46
N ASP A 282 -10.54 13.14 4.05
CA ASP A 282 -9.81 14.42 3.93
C ASP A 282 -8.50 14.28 3.15
N SER A 283 -8.61 13.66 1.97
CA SER A 283 -7.49 13.28 1.11
C SER A 283 -7.63 13.89 -0.28
N ASP A 284 -6.52 14.04 -1.01
CA ASP A 284 -6.51 14.37 -2.44
C ASP A 284 -6.75 13.14 -3.34
N GLY A 285 -6.95 11.97 -2.72
CA GLY A 285 -7.10 10.67 -3.39
C GLY A 285 -5.77 9.93 -3.58
N GLY A 286 -4.65 10.52 -3.17
CA GLY A 286 -3.35 9.85 -3.11
C GLY A 286 -2.69 9.57 -4.46
N GLN A 287 -1.45 9.09 -4.37
CA GLN A 287 -0.63 8.66 -5.50
C GLN A 287 -0.86 7.17 -5.77
N ILE A 288 -0.92 6.81 -7.06
CA ILE A 288 -1.09 5.43 -7.51
C ILE A 288 0.25 4.86 -8.01
N ILE A 289 0.52 3.61 -7.66
CA ILE A 289 1.62 2.80 -8.18
C ILE A 289 1.04 1.50 -8.73
N TYR A 290 1.11 1.28 -10.03
CA TYR A 290 0.75 0.01 -10.65
C TYR A 290 1.98 -0.90 -10.72
N PHE A 291 1.80 -2.19 -10.43
CA PHE A 291 2.89 -3.18 -10.41
C PHE A 291 2.42 -4.54 -10.95
N GLN A 292 3.34 -5.33 -11.50
CA GLN A 292 3.09 -6.55 -12.27
C GLN A 292 4.21 -7.59 -12.03
#